data_AF-A0A9P7LCD0-F1
#
_entry.id   AF-A0A9P7LCD0-F1
#
_cell.length_a   1.000
_cell.length_b   1.000
_cell.length_c   1.000
_cell.angle_alpha   90.00
_cell.angle_beta   90.00
_cell.angle_gamma   90.00
#
_symmetry.space_group_name_H-M   'P 1'
#
loop_
_entity.id
_entity.type
_entity.pdbx_description
1 polymer ?
#
loop_
_entity_poly.entity_id
_entity_poly.type
_entity_poly.pdbx_seq_one_letter_code
_entity_poly.pdbx_strand_id
1 'polypeptide(L)'
;MPVTDSDTIFGALKGLLGPSNTALLHEVSGKSEQFRAEPNWVISSLVESNNADLRQCVLSVINHASSSEDNLDRSQLSRLVTAVSEKALTLRSVEDHSELLTEAAVASLSILCSKYRIILDQITLVRLTAVTDPQDPWTTAQAVAAASKLLDEHLEGESLNEFITNTVLQKHLKPLFMKSSSRITASGRPSQYDMIDDRSRPAIEVQSWRIQAPWAEATIQWTVNMSTTSLIQQHWPLFLPVLLALVENESTKTKTRGLRTTREFMNKCPAQVLQNTGIGRVFADVAFPLLLYLPSVTPEDESTTILIPAYDVLIKLAQSTGDTNSIERRRLFDKILRDGVFAGYFHASQHTRIVQALLHKATAVINSLGIYTIKHLTPLLSMVSLVMTDPFAVSYPPTLIAATQTMSAIITNSWPRIRETEHMENVIRILSLCWLNVSEEIEHEASRTSADINTLSQELAHTAQILQALWGHDASKRPAKLSEALKQEPRLSTLFPKMLA
;
A
#
# COMPACT_ATOMS: atom_id res chain seq x y z
N MET A 1 -8.20 41.73 35.93
CA MET A 1 -8.33 41.78 34.47
C MET A 1 -8.78 40.40 34.03
N PRO A 2 -9.95 40.25 33.40
CA PRO A 2 -10.40 38.94 32.96
C PRO A 2 -9.57 38.54 31.73
N VAL A 3 -9.07 37.32 31.74
CA VAL A 3 -8.52 36.66 30.55
C VAL A 3 -9.70 36.54 29.58
N THR A 4 -9.58 37.14 28.41
CA THR A 4 -10.63 37.14 27.39
C THR A 4 -10.87 35.71 26.90
N ASP A 5 -12.12 35.23 26.97
CA ASP A 5 -12.54 33.89 26.53
C ASP A 5 -12.13 33.52 25.09
N SER A 6 -11.79 34.52 24.27
CA SER A 6 -11.19 34.34 22.94
C SER A 6 -9.90 33.52 22.97
N ASP A 7 -9.02 33.71 23.97
CA ASP A 7 -7.71 33.05 24.02
C ASP A 7 -7.84 31.55 24.34
N THR A 8 -8.88 31.15 25.08
CA THR A 8 -9.23 29.75 25.36
C THR A 8 -9.83 29.03 24.16
N ILE A 9 -10.65 29.73 23.35
CA ILE A 9 -11.27 29.18 22.13
C ILE A 9 -10.22 28.91 21.05
N PHE A 10 -9.31 29.87 20.82
CA PHE A 10 -8.19 29.69 19.90
C PHE A 10 -7.18 28.63 20.38
N GLY A 11 -7.08 28.42 21.70
CA GLY A 11 -6.33 27.32 22.30
C GLY A 11 -6.90 25.93 21.97
N ALA A 12 -8.22 25.77 22.03
CA ALA A 12 -8.91 24.50 21.71
C ALA A 12 -8.93 24.19 20.20
N LEU A 13 -8.93 25.22 19.36
CA LEU A 13 -8.84 25.11 17.90
C LEU A 13 -7.43 24.83 17.39
N LYS A 14 -6.41 25.01 18.25
CA LYS A 14 -5.01 24.89 17.86
C LYS A 14 -4.69 23.46 17.45
N GLY A 15 -4.52 23.26 16.14
CA GLY A 15 -4.24 21.96 15.52
C GLY A 15 -5.46 21.24 14.94
N LEU A 16 -6.69 21.74 15.15
CA LEU A 16 -7.91 21.16 14.55
C LEU A 16 -8.26 21.74 13.17
N LEU A 17 -7.85 22.99 12.91
CA LEU A 17 -8.08 23.67 11.63
C LEU A 17 -6.76 24.11 11.00
N GLY A 18 -6.66 23.96 9.68
CA GLY A 18 -5.61 24.52 8.85
C GLY A 18 -5.79 26.02 8.57
N PRO A 19 -4.78 26.67 7.98
CA PRO A 19 -4.73 28.13 7.81
C PRO A 19 -5.94 28.69 7.06
N SER A 20 -6.39 27.99 6.01
CA SER A 20 -7.54 28.40 5.19
C SER A 20 -8.86 28.40 5.98
N ASN A 21 -9.07 27.39 6.84
CA ASN A 21 -10.26 27.32 7.67
C ASN A 21 -10.18 28.29 8.86
N THR A 22 -8.99 28.51 9.42
CA THR A 22 -8.82 29.51 10.48
C THR A 22 -9.08 30.93 9.99
N ALA A 23 -8.62 31.27 8.77
CA ALA A 23 -8.86 32.58 8.17
C ALA A 23 -10.36 32.80 7.90
N LEU A 24 -11.02 31.80 7.32
CA LEU A 24 -12.47 31.87 7.06
C LEU A 24 -13.28 31.93 8.36
N LEU A 25 -12.89 31.17 9.39
CA LEU A 25 -13.52 31.25 10.71
C LEU A 25 -13.40 32.67 11.30
N HIS A 26 -12.24 33.32 11.15
CA HIS A 26 -12.04 34.70 11.61
C HIS A 26 -12.88 35.72 10.82
N GLU A 27 -13.10 35.49 9.52
CA GLU A 27 -14.02 36.32 8.72
C GLU A 27 -15.48 36.12 9.17
N VAL A 28 -15.87 34.88 9.43
CA VAL A 28 -17.22 34.54 9.92
C VAL A 28 -17.47 35.09 11.32
N SER A 29 -16.47 35.04 12.21
CA SER A 29 -16.58 35.62 13.55
C SER A 29 -16.57 37.15 13.53
N GLY A 30 -15.87 37.78 12.58
CA GLY A 30 -15.79 39.24 12.43
C GLY A 30 -17.09 39.91 11.96
N LYS A 31 -17.98 39.18 11.27
CA LYS A 31 -19.31 39.67 10.83
C LYS A 31 -20.37 39.61 11.96
N SER A 32 -19.91 39.83 13.20
CA SER A 32 -20.52 39.47 14.51
C SER A 32 -21.93 40.01 14.82
N GLU A 33 -22.56 40.86 14.01
CA GLU A 33 -23.91 41.37 14.31
C GLU A 33 -25.04 40.44 13.85
N GLN A 34 -24.79 39.49 12.92
CA GLN A 34 -25.82 38.59 12.39
C GLN A 34 -25.86 37.20 13.04
N PHE A 35 -24.87 36.83 13.87
CA PHE A 35 -24.68 35.45 14.35
C PHE A 35 -24.88 35.23 15.86
N ARG A 36 -25.62 36.12 16.54
CA ARG A 36 -26.45 35.74 17.72
C ARG A 36 -27.66 34.90 17.29
N ALA A 37 -27.48 34.07 16.26
CA ALA A 37 -28.55 33.32 15.65
C ALA A 37 -28.91 32.15 16.55
N GLU A 38 -30.20 31.98 16.80
CA GLU A 38 -30.71 30.86 17.57
C GLU A 38 -30.19 29.53 16.98
N PRO A 39 -29.93 28.50 17.81
CA PRO A 39 -29.44 27.19 17.35
C PRO A 39 -30.32 26.59 16.23
N ASN A 40 -31.61 26.90 16.21
CA ASN A 40 -32.53 26.49 15.14
C ASN A 40 -32.19 27.13 13.78
N TRP A 41 -31.73 28.38 13.76
CA TRP A 41 -31.33 29.05 12.52
C TRP A 41 -30.05 28.44 11.94
N VAL A 42 -29.07 28.10 12.78
CA VAL A 42 -27.83 27.42 12.34
C VAL A 42 -28.16 26.05 11.74
N ILE A 43 -29.08 25.31 12.37
CA ILE A 43 -29.54 24.01 11.85
C ILE A 43 -30.27 24.18 10.51
N SER A 44 -31.20 25.13 10.39
CA SER A 44 -31.91 25.38 9.13
C SER A 44 -30.95 25.82 8.03
N SER A 45 -29.99 26.69 8.35
CA SER A 45 -28.96 27.15 7.39
C SER A 45 -28.10 25.99 6.88
N LEU A 46 -27.67 25.07 7.76
CA LEU A 46 -26.94 23.86 7.33
C LEU A 46 -27.79 22.96 6.43
N VAL A 47 -29.07 22.78 6.77
CA VAL A 47 -29.97 21.90 6.01
C VAL A 47 -30.29 22.47 4.62
N GLU A 48 -30.46 23.79 4.52
CA GLU A 48 -30.86 24.51 3.31
C GLU A 48 -29.67 24.96 2.44
N SER A 49 -28.45 24.98 2.99
CA SER A 49 -27.26 25.46 2.27
C SER A 49 -26.91 24.63 1.02
N ASN A 50 -26.48 25.35 -0.02
CA ASN A 50 -25.83 24.78 -1.20
C ASN A 50 -24.34 24.50 -0.90
N ASN A 51 -23.69 23.64 -1.69
CA ASN A 51 -22.30 23.20 -1.47
C ASN A 51 -21.29 24.36 -1.31
N ALA A 52 -21.53 25.52 -1.95
CA ALA A 52 -20.64 26.69 -1.90
C ALA A 52 -20.59 27.36 -0.51
N ASP A 53 -21.74 27.48 0.16
CA ASP A 53 -21.88 28.16 1.46
C ASP A 53 -21.82 27.20 2.65
N LEU A 54 -21.91 25.89 2.37
CA LEU A 54 -21.94 24.84 3.38
C LEU A 54 -20.71 24.88 4.31
N ARG A 55 -19.52 25.20 3.76
CA ARG A 55 -18.30 25.35 4.56
C ARG A 55 -18.40 26.48 5.57
N GLN A 56 -18.99 27.61 5.19
CA GLN A 56 -19.21 28.75 6.07
C GLN A 56 -20.26 28.41 7.16
N CYS A 57 -21.31 27.69 6.79
CA CYS A 57 -22.34 27.22 7.71
C CYS A 57 -21.80 26.21 8.74
N VAL A 58 -20.88 25.33 8.33
CA VAL A 58 -20.22 24.40 9.26
C VAL A 58 -19.26 25.12 10.21
N LEU A 59 -18.55 26.16 9.75
CA LEU A 59 -17.70 26.96 10.63
C LEU A 59 -18.50 27.84 11.59
N SER A 60 -19.71 28.27 11.22
CA SER A 60 -20.58 29.02 12.15
C SER A 60 -21.04 28.16 13.34
N VAL A 61 -21.13 26.83 13.16
CA VAL A 61 -21.33 25.88 14.28
C VAL A 61 -20.20 25.98 15.29
N ILE A 62 -18.94 26.02 14.84
CA ILE A 62 -17.77 26.18 15.72
C ILE A 62 -17.89 27.46 16.51
N ASN A 63 -18.23 28.56 15.83
CA ASN A 63 -18.38 29.86 16.46
C ASN A 63 -19.50 29.84 17.52
N HIS A 64 -20.65 29.25 17.21
CA HIS A 64 -21.78 29.13 18.14
C HIS A 64 -21.47 28.22 19.34
N ALA A 65 -20.84 27.06 19.09
CA ALA A 65 -20.40 26.15 20.13
C ALA A 65 -19.35 26.80 21.05
N SER A 66 -18.55 27.73 20.52
CA SER A 66 -17.51 28.44 21.27
C SER A 66 -18.05 29.66 22.03
N SER A 67 -19.05 30.37 21.50
CA SER A 67 -19.57 31.63 22.06
C SER A 67 -20.72 31.47 23.06
N SER A 68 -21.49 30.37 23.00
CA SER A 68 -22.66 30.21 23.86
C SER A 68 -22.29 29.93 25.32
N GLU A 69 -22.69 30.84 26.22
CA GLU A 69 -22.85 30.62 27.68
C GLU A 69 -24.09 29.76 28.00
N ASP A 70 -25.04 29.64 27.06
CA ASP A 70 -26.29 28.88 27.20
C ASP A 70 -26.16 27.42 26.74
N ASN A 71 -26.71 26.51 27.54
CA ASN A 71 -26.79 25.07 27.27
C ASN A 71 -27.73 24.80 26.10
N LEU A 72 -27.21 24.41 24.92
CA LEU A 72 -28.07 23.77 23.91
C LEU A 72 -28.76 22.55 24.52
N ASP A 73 -30.06 22.39 24.26
CA ASP A 73 -30.76 21.17 24.65
C ASP A 73 -30.20 19.96 23.89
N ARG A 74 -30.27 18.78 24.50
CA ARG A 74 -29.81 17.50 23.94
C ARG A 74 -30.45 17.23 22.57
N SER A 75 -31.70 17.63 22.36
CA SER A 75 -32.40 17.51 21.08
C SER A 75 -31.78 18.37 19.98
N GLN A 76 -31.38 19.60 20.30
CA GLN A 76 -30.75 20.52 19.36
C GLN A 76 -29.33 20.07 19.01
N LEU A 77 -28.56 19.60 20.00
CA LEU A 77 -27.23 19.04 19.78
C LEU A 77 -27.26 17.82 18.86
N SER A 78 -28.19 16.89 19.10
CA SER A 78 -28.36 15.70 18.26
C SER A 78 -28.72 16.07 16.81
N ARG A 79 -29.63 17.03 16.62
CA ARG A 79 -29.99 17.54 15.28
C ARG A 79 -28.81 18.22 14.59
N LEU A 80 -28.02 18.98 15.33
CA LEU A 80 -26.87 19.70 14.79
C LEU A 80 -25.75 18.73 14.38
N VAL A 81 -25.42 17.74 15.21
CA VAL A 81 -24.47 16.66 14.88
C VAL A 81 -24.94 15.90 13.64
N THR A 82 -26.22 15.54 13.58
CA THR A 82 -26.80 14.84 12.42
C THR A 82 -26.72 15.71 11.16
N ALA A 83 -27.04 17.01 11.24
CA ALA A 83 -26.98 17.92 10.10
C ALA A 83 -25.55 18.10 9.58
N VAL A 84 -24.56 18.28 10.46
CA VAL A 84 -23.14 18.36 10.08
C VAL A 84 -22.69 17.06 9.42
N SER A 85 -23.02 15.92 10.03
CA SER A 85 -22.68 14.60 9.51
C SER A 85 -23.30 14.33 8.13
N GLU A 86 -24.59 14.62 7.96
CA GLU A 86 -25.32 14.35 6.71
C GLU A 86 -24.93 15.27 5.56
N LYS A 87 -24.65 16.54 5.84
CA LYS A 87 -24.34 17.52 4.79
C LYS A 87 -22.86 17.60 4.47
N ALA A 88 -22.00 17.55 5.48
CA ALA A 88 -20.57 17.83 5.30
C ALA A 88 -19.68 16.58 5.27
N LEU A 89 -20.13 15.44 5.80
CA LEU A 89 -19.36 14.18 5.81
C LEU A 89 -19.91 13.10 4.85
N THR A 90 -21.05 13.33 4.18
CA THR A 90 -21.62 12.35 3.24
C THR A 90 -20.92 12.39 1.89
N LEU A 91 -19.85 11.61 1.74
CA LEU A 91 -19.10 11.47 0.50
C LEU A 91 -19.94 10.85 -0.63
N ARG A 92 -20.47 11.69 -1.53
CA ARG A 92 -21.22 11.29 -2.74
C ARG A 92 -20.35 11.17 -3.99
N SER A 93 -19.39 12.07 -4.16
CA SER A 93 -18.45 12.11 -5.30
C SER A 93 -17.16 12.78 -4.87
N VAL A 94 -16.02 12.38 -5.43
CA VAL A 94 -14.72 13.01 -5.13
C VAL A 94 -14.69 14.47 -5.61
N GLU A 95 -15.33 14.78 -6.73
CA GLU A 95 -15.32 16.12 -7.34
C GLU A 95 -16.14 17.15 -6.55
N ASP A 96 -17.16 16.68 -5.82
CA ASP A 96 -18.07 17.54 -5.05
C ASP A 96 -17.58 17.83 -3.62
N HIS A 97 -16.58 17.10 -3.12
CA HIS A 97 -16.16 17.14 -1.71
C HIS A 97 -14.83 17.86 -1.55
N SER A 98 -14.87 19.03 -0.92
CA SER A 98 -13.67 19.79 -0.56
C SER A 98 -13.04 19.22 0.71
N GLU A 99 -11.72 18.97 0.67
CA GLU A 99 -10.91 18.62 1.85
C GLU A 99 -11.13 19.59 3.04
N LEU A 100 -11.31 20.88 2.73
CA LEU A 100 -11.49 21.93 3.73
C LEU A 100 -12.89 21.89 4.38
N LEU A 101 -13.90 21.40 3.66
CA LEU A 101 -15.23 21.18 4.21
C LEU A 101 -15.21 20.00 5.19
N THR A 102 -14.56 18.90 4.81
CA THR A 102 -14.37 17.73 5.69
C THR A 102 -13.63 18.13 6.96
N GLU A 103 -12.54 18.89 6.83
CA GLU A 103 -11.78 19.40 7.98
C GLU A 103 -12.65 20.24 8.91
N ALA A 104 -13.41 21.19 8.37
CA ALA A 104 -14.32 22.02 9.16
C ALA A 104 -15.38 21.16 9.88
N ALA A 105 -15.93 20.15 9.21
CA ALA A 105 -16.95 19.28 9.77
C ALA A 105 -16.43 18.44 10.94
N VAL A 106 -15.26 17.80 10.77
CA VAL A 106 -14.65 17.00 11.83
C VAL A 106 -14.22 17.88 13.00
N ALA A 107 -13.70 19.08 12.75
CA ALA A 107 -13.38 20.04 13.81
C ALA A 107 -14.62 20.47 14.59
N SER A 108 -15.73 20.77 13.90
CA SER A 108 -17.04 21.06 14.52
C SER A 108 -17.49 19.91 15.42
N LEU A 109 -17.43 18.67 14.94
CA LEU A 109 -17.79 17.50 15.73
C LEU A 109 -16.88 17.32 16.95
N SER A 110 -15.57 17.53 16.80
CA SER A 110 -14.60 17.42 17.90
C SER A 110 -14.89 18.41 19.03
N ILE A 111 -15.22 19.66 18.69
CA ILE A 111 -15.57 20.70 19.66
C ILE A 111 -16.89 20.38 20.36
N LEU A 112 -17.90 19.93 19.59
CA LEU A 112 -19.19 19.54 20.15
C LEU A 112 -19.06 18.36 21.11
N CYS A 113 -18.28 17.33 20.76
CA CYS A 113 -18.02 16.18 21.62
C CYS A 113 -17.25 16.58 22.88
N SER A 114 -16.22 17.41 22.75
CA SER A 114 -15.40 17.86 23.88
C SER A 114 -16.19 18.75 24.87
N LYS A 115 -16.95 19.73 24.36
CA LYS A 115 -17.70 20.68 25.21
C LYS A 115 -18.93 20.05 25.85
N TYR A 116 -19.69 19.25 25.09
CA TYR A 116 -21.01 18.75 25.52
C TYR A 116 -21.03 17.25 25.86
N ARG A 117 -19.90 16.54 25.75
CA ARG A 117 -19.77 15.08 26.00
C ARG A 117 -20.83 14.27 25.24
N ILE A 118 -21.02 14.61 23.97
CA ILE A 118 -21.99 13.95 23.09
C ILE A 118 -21.44 12.58 22.67
N ILE A 119 -22.33 11.59 22.64
CA ILE A 119 -22.05 10.29 22.02
C ILE A 119 -22.51 10.38 20.57
N LEU A 120 -21.58 10.21 19.64
CA LEU A 120 -21.88 10.18 18.21
C LEU A 120 -22.71 8.95 17.83
N ASP A 121 -23.64 9.13 16.90
CA ASP A 121 -24.43 8.02 16.36
C ASP A 121 -23.58 7.13 15.44
N GLN A 122 -24.06 5.89 15.22
CA GLN A 122 -23.35 4.89 14.42
C GLN A 122 -23.09 5.33 12.97
N ILE A 123 -23.98 6.12 12.36
CA ILE A 123 -23.83 6.56 10.96
C ILE A 123 -22.71 7.60 10.87
N THR A 124 -22.68 8.54 11.81
CA THR A 124 -21.60 9.54 11.91
C THR A 124 -20.25 8.87 12.15
N LEU A 125 -20.18 7.87 13.04
CA LEU A 125 -18.96 7.09 13.25
C LEU A 125 -18.50 6.38 11.96
N VAL A 126 -19.41 5.77 11.19
CA VAL A 126 -19.06 5.15 9.89
C VAL A 126 -18.49 6.19 8.92
N ARG A 127 -19.09 7.38 8.83
CA ARG A 127 -18.57 8.46 7.97
C ARG A 127 -17.18 8.92 8.39
N LEU A 128 -16.90 8.99 9.70
CA LEU A 128 -15.57 9.33 10.20
C LEU A 128 -14.49 8.32 9.79
N THR A 129 -14.82 7.04 9.64
CA THR A 129 -13.86 6.01 9.16
C THR A 129 -13.34 6.31 7.75
N ALA A 130 -14.09 7.06 6.94
CA ALA A 130 -13.67 7.46 5.60
C ALA A 130 -12.71 8.67 5.60
N VAL A 131 -12.44 9.28 6.75
CA VAL A 131 -11.62 10.49 6.89
C VAL A 131 -10.26 10.18 7.54
N THR A 132 -9.93 8.91 7.76
CA THR A 132 -8.73 8.52 8.52
C THR A 132 -7.46 8.30 7.67
N ASP A 133 -7.54 8.41 6.35
CA ASP A 133 -6.39 8.17 5.46
C ASP A 133 -5.92 9.48 4.81
N PRO A 134 -4.67 9.93 5.06
CA PRO A 134 -4.16 11.18 4.49
C PRO A 134 -3.93 11.13 2.98
N GLN A 135 -4.03 9.96 2.34
CA GLN A 135 -3.92 9.81 0.89
C GLN A 135 -5.25 10.08 0.17
N ASP A 136 -6.36 10.21 0.90
CA ASP A 136 -7.66 10.44 0.30
C ASP A 136 -7.85 11.93 -0.07
N PRO A 137 -8.35 12.23 -1.28
CA PRO A 137 -8.41 13.59 -1.82
C PRO A 137 -9.40 14.52 -1.11
N TRP A 138 -10.27 13.98 -0.26
CA TRP A 138 -11.25 14.75 0.53
C TRP A 138 -10.80 14.95 1.99
N THR A 139 -9.53 14.68 2.32
CA THR A 139 -9.00 14.74 3.68
C THR A 139 -7.83 15.70 3.82
N THR A 140 -7.64 16.24 5.04
CA THR A 140 -6.44 17.00 5.43
C THR A 140 -5.77 16.33 6.62
N ALA A 141 -4.50 16.64 6.90
CA ALA A 141 -3.80 16.10 8.06
C ALA A 141 -4.51 16.38 9.39
N GLN A 142 -5.12 17.57 9.51
CA GLN A 142 -5.92 17.98 10.65
C GLN A 142 -7.22 17.17 10.75
N ALA A 143 -7.93 17.00 9.62
CA ALA A 143 -9.14 16.19 9.58
C ALA A 143 -8.87 14.74 9.98
N VAL A 144 -7.77 14.14 9.48
CA VAL A 144 -7.34 12.78 9.80
C VAL A 144 -7.05 12.63 11.29
N ALA A 145 -6.28 13.55 11.87
CA ALA A 145 -5.92 13.51 13.29
C ALA A 145 -7.16 13.64 14.18
N ALA A 146 -8.06 14.58 13.85
CA ALA A 146 -9.28 14.82 14.60
C ALA A 146 -10.29 13.66 14.47
N ALA A 147 -10.44 13.08 13.28
CA ALA A 147 -11.34 11.94 13.05
C ALA A 147 -10.85 10.69 13.77
N SER A 148 -9.54 10.41 13.72
CA SER A 148 -8.95 9.27 14.43
C SER A 148 -9.14 9.41 15.94
N LYS A 149 -8.87 10.60 16.50
CA LYS A 149 -9.10 10.88 17.92
C LYS A 149 -10.56 10.69 18.33
N LEU A 150 -11.50 11.19 17.52
CA LEU A 150 -12.94 11.01 17.77
C LEU A 150 -13.34 9.53 17.76
N LEU A 151 -12.82 8.74 16.82
CA LEU A 151 -13.09 7.31 16.77
C LEU A 151 -12.54 6.59 18.00
N ASP A 152 -11.31 6.88 18.42
CA ASP A 152 -10.68 6.29 19.60
C ASP A 152 -11.46 6.64 20.89
N GLU A 153 -11.94 7.88 21.03
CA GLU A 153 -12.74 8.30 22.19
C GLU A 153 -14.10 7.58 22.29
N HIS A 154 -14.66 7.13 21.16
CA HIS A 154 -15.99 6.50 21.12
C HIS A 154 -15.95 4.98 21.02
N LEU A 155 -14.84 4.41 20.54
CA LEU A 155 -14.72 2.99 20.21
C LEU A 155 -13.49 2.41 20.90
N GLU A 156 -13.71 1.59 21.92
CA GLU A 156 -12.65 0.89 22.65
C GLU A 156 -13.02 -0.56 22.89
N GLY A 157 -12.03 -1.45 22.81
CA GLY A 157 -12.18 -2.87 23.16
C GLY A 157 -13.34 -3.57 22.45
N GLU A 158 -14.33 -4.03 23.22
CA GLU A 158 -15.48 -4.77 22.70
C GLU A 158 -16.42 -3.91 21.84
N SER A 159 -16.61 -2.62 22.16
CA SER A 159 -17.48 -1.75 21.38
C SER A 159 -16.93 -1.51 19.97
N LEU A 160 -15.60 -1.43 19.83
CA LEU A 160 -14.92 -1.36 18.54
C LEU A 160 -15.15 -2.63 17.72
N ASN A 161 -15.00 -3.81 18.34
CA ASN A 161 -15.21 -5.09 17.66
C ASN A 161 -16.67 -5.26 17.19
N GLU A 162 -17.63 -4.89 18.03
CA GLU A 162 -19.05 -4.90 17.67
C GLU A 162 -19.35 -3.90 16.55
N PHE A 163 -18.80 -2.69 16.64
CA PHE A 163 -18.96 -1.66 15.61
C PHE A 163 -18.42 -2.12 14.25
N ILE A 164 -17.21 -2.68 14.21
CA ILE A 164 -16.61 -3.22 12.99
C ILE A 164 -17.48 -4.33 12.40
N THR A 165 -17.90 -5.31 13.21
CA THR A 165 -18.57 -6.52 12.72
C THR A 165 -20.02 -6.27 12.34
N ASN A 166 -20.80 -5.67 13.24
CA ASN A 166 -22.24 -5.49 13.06
C ASN A 166 -22.57 -4.22 12.28
N THR A 167 -21.88 -3.11 12.54
CA THR A 167 -22.21 -1.83 11.91
C THR A 167 -21.51 -1.69 10.57
N VAL A 168 -20.18 -1.73 10.54
CA VAL A 168 -19.42 -1.46 9.31
C VAL A 168 -19.57 -2.60 8.30
N LEU A 169 -19.16 -3.81 8.69
CA LEU A 169 -19.11 -4.94 7.76
C LEU A 169 -20.50 -5.46 7.39
N GLN A 170 -21.37 -5.74 8.37
CA GLN A 170 -22.69 -6.34 8.10
C GLN A 170 -23.74 -5.36 7.57
N LYS A 171 -23.91 -4.18 8.19
CA LYS A 171 -24.99 -3.24 7.82
C LYS A 171 -24.60 -2.32 6.66
N HIS A 172 -23.36 -1.86 6.57
CA HIS A 172 -22.96 -0.86 5.59
C HIS A 172 -22.26 -1.45 4.37
N LEU A 173 -21.23 -2.29 4.56
CA LEU A 173 -20.44 -2.80 3.43
C LEU A 173 -21.11 -4.01 2.77
N LYS A 174 -21.51 -5.05 3.52
CA LYS A 174 -22.04 -6.30 2.94
C LYS A 174 -23.13 -6.07 1.89
N PRO A 175 -24.16 -5.21 2.09
CA PRO A 175 -25.22 -5.00 1.09
C PRO A 175 -24.70 -4.48 -0.25
N LEU A 176 -23.63 -3.68 -0.24
CA LEU A 176 -23.00 -3.12 -1.44
C LEU A 176 -22.24 -4.17 -2.26
N PHE A 177 -21.76 -5.24 -1.61
CA PHE A 177 -20.82 -6.21 -2.20
C PHE A 177 -21.38 -7.64 -2.29
N MET A 178 -22.67 -7.89 -2.05
CA MET A 178 -23.25 -9.25 -2.07
C MET A 178 -23.12 -9.97 -3.43
N LYS A 179 -22.95 -9.22 -4.53
CA LYS A 179 -22.88 -9.75 -5.90
C LYS A 179 -21.58 -9.39 -6.62
N SER A 180 -20.59 -8.86 -5.90
CA SER A 180 -19.39 -8.26 -6.52
C SER A 180 -18.41 -9.28 -7.08
N SER A 181 -18.38 -10.52 -6.57
CA SER A 181 -17.44 -11.55 -7.01
C SER A 181 -18.12 -12.92 -7.17
N SER A 182 -17.81 -13.62 -8.26
CA SER A 182 -18.26 -14.99 -8.54
C SER A 182 -17.46 -16.06 -7.80
N ARG A 183 -16.31 -15.70 -7.21
CA ARG A 183 -15.36 -16.60 -6.53
C ARG A 183 -15.78 -16.98 -5.11
N ILE A 184 -16.84 -16.35 -4.61
CA ILE A 184 -17.34 -16.52 -3.25
C ILE A 184 -18.84 -16.76 -3.26
N THR A 185 -19.30 -17.50 -2.25
CA THR A 185 -20.71 -17.65 -1.94
C THR A 185 -21.25 -16.36 -1.31
N ALA A 186 -22.58 -16.21 -1.23
CA ALA A 186 -23.23 -15.09 -0.52
C ALA A 186 -22.84 -15.00 0.98
N SER A 187 -22.27 -16.06 1.54
CA SER A 187 -21.73 -16.10 2.91
C SER A 187 -20.29 -15.57 3.04
N GLY A 188 -19.64 -15.22 1.92
CA GLY A 188 -18.24 -14.79 1.89
C GLY A 188 -17.22 -15.93 1.93
N ARG A 189 -17.67 -17.19 1.83
CA ARG A 189 -16.77 -18.36 1.71
C ARG A 189 -16.40 -18.62 0.25
N PRO A 190 -15.17 -19.12 -0.03
CA PRO A 190 -14.78 -19.54 -1.38
C PRO A 190 -15.81 -20.46 -2.03
N SER A 191 -16.11 -20.24 -3.31
CA SER A 191 -16.99 -21.12 -4.08
C SER A 191 -16.30 -22.48 -4.32
N GLN A 192 -17.05 -23.58 -4.19
CA GLN A 192 -16.56 -24.93 -4.48
C GLN A 192 -16.58 -25.27 -5.97
N TYR A 193 -17.36 -24.52 -6.76
CA TYR A 193 -17.43 -24.63 -8.20
C TYR A 193 -16.52 -23.56 -8.81
N ASP A 194 -15.60 -23.98 -9.68
CA ASP A 194 -14.93 -23.09 -10.64
C ASP A 194 -16.01 -22.63 -11.63
N MET A 195 -16.81 -21.63 -11.25
CA MET A 195 -17.70 -20.99 -12.21
C MET A 195 -16.81 -20.28 -13.21
N ILE A 196 -16.98 -20.64 -14.49
CA ILE A 196 -16.37 -19.90 -15.60
C ILE A 196 -16.67 -18.43 -15.37
N ASP A 197 -15.62 -17.62 -15.31
CA ASP A 197 -15.75 -16.18 -15.16
C ASP A 197 -16.68 -15.68 -16.27
N ASP A 198 -17.90 -15.32 -15.90
CA ASP A 198 -18.93 -14.95 -16.84
C ASP A 198 -18.63 -13.55 -17.36
N ARG A 199 -17.68 -13.48 -18.29
CA ARG A 199 -17.24 -12.27 -18.99
C ARG A 199 -18.37 -11.57 -19.75
N SER A 200 -19.57 -12.17 -19.81
CA SER A 200 -20.77 -11.55 -20.36
C SER A 200 -21.50 -10.63 -19.36
N ARG A 201 -21.13 -10.65 -18.07
CA ARG A 201 -21.66 -9.68 -17.10
C ARG A 201 -21.18 -8.27 -17.44
N PRO A 202 -22.09 -7.28 -17.58
CA PRO A 202 -21.67 -5.91 -17.80
C PRO A 202 -20.87 -5.41 -16.59
N ALA A 203 -19.66 -4.89 -16.82
CA ALA A 203 -18.85 -4.31 -15.74
C ALA A 203 -19.56 -3.19 -14.96
N ILE A 204 -20.52 -2.52 -15.61
CA ILE A 204 -21.40 -1.50 -15.06
C ILE A 204 -22.27 -2.06 -13.91
N GLU A 205 -22.76 -3.30 -14.01
CA GLU A 205 -23.54 -3.94 -12.92
C GLU A 205 -22.65 -4.35 -11.74
N VAL A 206 -21.37 -4.66 -11.98
CA VAL A 206 -20.41 -5.10 -10.96
C VAL A 206 -19.87 -3.92 -10.13
N GLN A 207 -19.81 -2.71 -10.71
CA GLN A 207 -19.22 -1.52 -10.08
C GLN A 207 -20.24 -0.48 -9.58
N SER A 208 -21.54 -0.79 -9.54
CA SER A 208 -22.57 0.15 -9.06
C SER A 208 -22.31 0.70 -7.65
N TRP A 209 -21.58 -0.05 -6.82
CA TRP A 209 -21.21 0.36 -5.47
C TRP A 209 -20.30 1.60 -5.45
N ARG A 210 -19.49 1.87 -6.48
CA ARG A 210 -18.55 3.00 -6.47
C ARG A 210 -19.28 4.35 -6.52
N ILE A 211 -20.34 4.42 -7.32
CA ILE A 211 -21.22 5.60 -7.39
C ILE A 211 -21.97 5.77 -6.07
N GLN A 212 -22.36 4.66 -5.43
CA GLN A 212 -23.15 4.68 -4.20
C GLN A 212 -22.30 4.92 -2.93
N ALA A 213 -21.03 4.52 -2.96
CA ALA A 213 -20.15 4.48 -1.81
C ALA A 213 -18.67 4.70 -2.19
N PRO A 214 -18.28 5.92 -2.62
CA PRO A 214 -16.88 6.26 -2.90
C PRO A 214 -15.99 6.13 -1.65
N TRP A 215 -16.59 6.22 -0.46
CA TRP A 215 -15.94 6.06 0.84
C TRP A 215 -15.60 4.61 1.22
N ALA A 216 -16.12 3.61 0.49
CA ALA A 216 -16.00 2.20 0.86
C ALA A 216 -14.53 1.75 0.94
N GLU A 217 -13.67 2.26 0.06
CA GLU A 217 -12.23 1.95 0.03
C GLU A 217 -11.51 2.40 1.31
N ALA A 218 -11.79 3.62 1.77
CA ALA A 218 -11.21 4.18 2.99
C ALA A 218 -11.74 3.45 4.23
N THR A 219 -13.04 3.19 4.26
CA THR A 219 -13.70 2.51 5.38
C THR A 219 -13.19 1.08 5.57
N ILE A 220 -13.04 0.30 4.49
CA ILE A 220 -12.52 -1.07 4.62
C ILE A 220 -11.03 -1.08 5.01
N GLN A 221 -10.24 -0.12 4.54
CA GLN A 221 -8.85 0.02 4.95
C GLN A 221 -8.74 0.35 6.44
N TRP A 222 -9.51 1.31 6.94
CA TRP A 222 -9.62 1.59 8.37
C TRP A 222 -10.05 0.35 9.16
N THR A 223 -11.07 -0.36 8.67
CA THR A 223 -11.61 -1.57 9.31
C THR A 223 -10.54 -2.65 9.46
N VAL A 224 -9.76 -2.93 8.41
CA VAL A 224 -8.64 -3.88 8.47
C VAL A 224 -7.55 -3.40 9.43
N ASN A 225 -7.24 -2.09 9.43
CA ASN A 225 -6.22 -1.50 10.30
C ASN A 225 -6.59 -1.53 11.79
N MET A 226 -7.87 -1.42 12.13
CA MET A 226 -8.35 -1.49 13.52
C MET A 226 -8.68 -2.91 13.98
N SER A 227 -8.84 -3.86 13.05
CA SER A 227 -9.14 -5.24 13.40
C SER A 227 -7.96 -5.93 14.10
N THR A 228 -8.25 -6.72 15.13
CA THR A 228 -7.27 -7.63 15.77
C THR A 228 -7.21 -8.97 15.03
N THR A 229 -6.15 -9.74 15.28
CA THR A 229 -6.03 -11.12 14.76
C THR A 229 -7.21 -12.01 15.16
N SER A 230 -7.70 -11.85 16.40
CA SER A 230 -8.86 -12.61 16.90
C SER A 230 -10.16 -12.28 16.14
N LEU A 231 -10.40 -10.99 15.88
CA LEU A 231 -11.58 -10.54 15.12
C LEU A 231 -11.55 -11.07 13.69
N ILE A 232 -10.40 -10.97 13.01
CA ILE A 232 -10.25 -11.51 11.65
C ILE A 232 -10.45 -13.03 11.65
N GLN A 233 -9.88 -13.74 12.62
CA GLN A 233 -10.04 -15.20 12.71
C GLN A 233 -11.52 -15.62 12.78
N GLN A 234 -12.34 -14.87 13.51
CA GLN A 234 -13.77 -15.16 13.70
C GLN A 234 -14.64 -14.68 12.53
N HIS A 235 -14.32 -13.52 11.95
CA HIS A 235 -15.21 -12.79 11.04
C HIS A 235 -14.63 -12.55 9.63
N TRP A 236 -13.54 -13.21 9.25
CA TRP A 236 -12.93 -13.10 7.92
C TRP A 236 -13.91 -13.16 6.73
N PRO A 237 -15.01 -13.95 6.72
CA PRO A 237 -15.87 -14.02 5.54
C PRO A 237 -16.55 -12.69 5.20
N LEU A 238 -16.69 -11.80 6.19
CA LEU A 238 -17.30 -10.49 5.98
C LEU A 238 -16.38 -9.51 5.25
N PHE A 239 -15.06 -9.70 5.32
CA PHE A 239 -14.07 -8.85 4.65
C PHE A 239 -13.94 -9.22 3.17
N LEU A 240 -14.05 -10.51 2.85
CA LEU A 240 -13.69 -11.06 1.55
C LEU A 240 -14.45 -10.44 0.36
N PRO A 241 -15.79 -10.25 0.41
CA PRO A 241 -16.52 -9.62 -0.70
C PRO A 241 -16.01 -8.22 -1.05
N VAL A 242 -15.63 -7.44 -0.04
CA VAL A 242 -15.15 -6.07 -0.22
C VAL A 242 -13.73 -6.10 -0.78
N LEU A 243 -12.82 -6.88 -0.17
CA LEU A 243 -11.44 -7.00 -0.63
C LEU A 243 -11.34 -7.48 -2.08
N LEU A 244 -12.13 -8.48 -2.45
CA LEU A 244 -12.16 -8.98 -3.83
C LEU A 244 -12.72 -7.94 -4.80
N ALA A 245 -13.81 -7.26 -4.45
CA ALA A 245 -14.39 -6.22 -5.29
C ALA A 245 -13.40 -5.09 -5.60
N LEU A 246 -12.54 -4.72 -4.63
CA LEU A 246 -11.49 -3.72 -4.85
C LEU A 246 -10.40 -4.22 -5.79
N VAL A 247 -9.95 -5.46 -5.64
CA VAL A 247 -8.89 -6.06 -6.49
C VAL A 247 -9.39 -6.36 -7.90
N GLU A 248 -10.66 -6.72 -8.05
CA GLU A 248 -11.31 -7.04 -9.32
C GLU A 248 -11.78 -5.77 -10.07
N ASN A 249 -11.73 -4.59 -9.45
CA ASN A 249 -12.16 -3.31 -10.05
C ASN A 249 -11.38 -2.95 -11.34
N GLU A 250 -11.96 -2.20 -12.27
CA GLU A 250 -11.26 -1.78 -13.49
C GLU A 250 -10.15 -0.75 -13.25
N SER A 251 -10.32 0.14 -12.28
CA SER A 251 -9.35 1.22 -12.00
C SER A 251 -8.08 0.66 -11.35
N THR A 252 -6.93 0.91 -11.99
CA THR A 252 -5.60 0.56 -11.47
C THR A 252 -5.37 1.12 -10.06
N LYS A 253 -5.89 2.33 -9.77
CA LYS A 253 -5.79 2.96 -8.44
C LYS A 253 -6.54 2.17 -7.37
N THR A 254 -7.79 1.81 -7.65
CA THR A 254 -8.62 1.00 -6.74
C THR A 254 -8.04 -0.40 -6.55
N LYS A 255 -7.57 -1.06 -7.62
CA LYS A 255 -6.89 -2.35 -7.52
C LYS A 255 -5.68 -2.28 -6.59
N THR A 256 -4.85 -1.26 -6.77
CA THR A 256 -3.63 -1.05 -5.98
C THR A 256 -3.96 -0.88 -4.50
N ARG A 257 -4.97 -0.06 -4.18
CA ARG A 257 -5.45 0.10 -2.79
C ARG A 257 -6.02 -1.22 -2.25
N GLY A 258 -6.83 -1.93 -3.04
CA GLY A 258 -7.37 -3.25 -2.71
C GLY A 258 -6.29 -4.28 -2.38
N LEU A 259 -5.21 -4.33 -3.18
CA LEU A 259 -4.06 -5.22 -2.94
C LEU A 259 -3.31 -4.86 -1.65
N ARG A 260 -3.08 -3.57 -1.37
CA ARG A 260 -2.45 -3.13 -0.12
C ARG A 260 -3.31 -3.49 1.10
N THR A 261 -4.61 -3.20 1.04
CA THR A 261 -5.55 -3.56 2.12
C THR A 261 -5.64 -5.08 2.31
N THR A 262 -5.61 -5.85 1.22
CA THR A 262 -5.58 -7.31 1.26
C THR A 262 -4.29 -7.82 1.92
N ARG A 263 -3.14 -7.20 1.65
CA ARG A 263 -1.88 -7.53 2.30
C ARG A 263 -1.93 -7.26 3.80
N GLU A 264 -2.47 -6.13 4.23
CA GLU A 264 -2.62 -5.82 5.66
C GLU A 264 -3.61 -6.74 6.35
N PHE A 265 -4.68 -7.13 5.68
CA PHE A 265 -5.58 -8.18 6.16
C PHE A 265 -4.82 -9.50 6.38
N MET A 266 -4.00 -9.93 5.42
CA MET A 266 -3.18 -11.14 5.55
C MET A 266 -2.10 -11.04 6.63
N ASN A 267 -1.58 -9.85 6.94
CA ASN A 267 -0.63 -9.66 8.04
C ASN A 267 -1.25 -10.00 9.40
N LYS A 268 -2.56 -9.77 9.54
CA LYS A 268 -3.30 -10.00 10.79
C LYS A 268 -4.09 -11.32 10.78
N CYS A 269 -4.26 -11.94 9.63
CA CYS A 269 -4.97 -13.21 9.49
C CYS A 269 -4.08 -14.38 9.91
N PRO A 270 -4.53 -15.26 10.83
CA PRO A 270 -3.77 -16.46 11.18
C PRO A 270 -3.51 -17.35 9.96
N ALA A 271 -2.30 -17.91 9.86
CA ALA A 271 -1.91 -18.77 8.75
C ALA A 271 -2.86 -19.97 8.56
N GLN A 272 -3.39 -20.53 9.65
CA GLN A 272 -4.35 -21.65 9.60
C GLN A 272 -5.65 -21.25 8.90
N VAL A 273 -6.09 -20.00 9.06
CA VAL A 273 -7.29 -19.50 8.38
C VAL A 273 -7.03 -19.44 6.89
N LEU A 274 -5.91 -18.83 6.45
CA LEU A 274 -5.56 -18.73 5.03
C LEU A 274 -5.46 -20.10 4.35
N GLN A 275 -4.94 -21.10 5.06
CA GLN A 275 -4.71 -22.46 4.54
C GLN A 275 -5.98 -23.32 4.55
N ASN A 276 -6.71 -23.36 5.66
CA ASN A 276 -7.79 -24.34 5.87
C ASN A 276 -9.13 -23.91 5.25
N THR A 277 -9.31 -22.62 5.00
CA THR A 277 -10.60 -22.09 4.53
C THR A 277 -10.69 -21.90 3.03
N GLY A 278 -9.56 -22.03 2.31
CA GLY A 278 -9.47 -21.78 0.87
C GLY A 278 -9.32 -20.30 0.48
N ILE A 279 -9.33 -19.36 1.44
CA ILE A 279 -9.14 -17.91 1.15
C ILE A 279 -7.81 -17.66 0.44
N GLY A 280 -6.75 -18.37 0.84
CA GLY A 280 -5.44 -18.21 0.20
C GLY A 280 -5.48 -18.46 -1.30
N ARG A 281 -6.20 -19.49 -1.75
CA ARG A 281 -6.40 -19.76 -3.18
C ARG A 281 -7.16 -18.62 -3.86
N VAL A 282 -8.21 -18.11 -3.23
CA VAL A 282 -9.00 -16.99 -3.76
C VAL A 282 -8.14 -15.74 -3.96
N PHE A 283 -7.28 -15.39 -3.00
CA PHE A 283 -6.34 -14.27 -3.16
C PHE A 283 -5.29 -14.52 -4.24
N ALA A 284 -4.77 -15.74 -4.36
CA ALA A 284 -3.87 -16.09 -5.46
C ALA A 284 -4.56 -15.93 -6.83
N ASP A 285 -5.79 -16.42 -6.95
CA ASP A 285 -6.55 -16.43 -8.21
C ASP A 285 -6.86 -15.02 -8.72
N VAL A 286 -7.04 -14.03 -7.83
CA VAL A 286 -7.21 -12.62 -8.23
C VAL A 286 -5.88 -11.87 -8.41
N ALA A 287 -4.82 -12.24 -7.69
CA ALA A 287 -3.54 -11.52 -7.74
C ALA A 287 -2.63 -11.97 -8.89
N PHE A 288 -2.60 -13.27 -9.24
CA PHE A 288 -1.75 -13.78 -10.34
C PHE A 288 -2.03 -13.12 -11.70
N PRO A 289 -3.29 -12.93 -12.14
CA PRO A 289 -3.57 -12.26 -13.40
C PRO A 289 -3.01 -10.83 -13.46
N LEU A 290 -2.88 -10.16 -12.32
CA LEU A 290 -2.36 -8.80 -12.24
C LEU A 290 -0.86 -8.72 -12.53
N LEU A 291 -0.13 -9.84 -12.49
CA LEU A 291 1.29 -9.90 -12.88
C LEU A 291 1.50 -9.70 -14.38
N LEU A 292 0.42 -9.76 -15.18
CA LEU A 292 0.43 -9.53 -16.63
C LEU A 292 -0.01 -8.12 -17.03
N TYR A 293 -0.21 -7.21 -16.06
CA TYR A 293 -0.39 -5.77 -16.32
C TYR A 293 0.96 -5.17 -16.69
N LEU A 294 1.34 -5.35 -17.96
CA LEU A 294 2.63 -4.99 -18.51
C LEU A 294 2.49 -3.89 -19.56
N PRO A 295 3.58 -3.13 -19.84
CA PRO A 295 3.65 -2.04 -20.81
C PRO A 295 3.04 -2.26 -22.19
N SER A 296 2.96 -3.52 -22.65
CA SER A 296 2.35 -3.86 -23.94
C SER A 296 0.85 -3.53 -24.03
N VAL A 297 0.15 -3.49 -22.89
CA VAL A 297 -1.31 -3.25 -22.81
C VAL A 297 -1.66 -2.19 -21.76
N THR A 298 -0.84 -2.02 -20.74
CA THR A 298 -1.03 -1.06 -19.64
C THR A 298 0.13 -0.09 -19.60
N PRO A 299 -0.05 1.24 -19.47
CA PRO A 299 1.07 2.18 -19.38
C PRO A 299 2.12 1.79 -18.33
N GLU A 300 3.39 2.15 -18.55
CA GLU A 300 4.50 1.75 -17.66
C GLU A 300 4.32 2.22 -16.20
N ASP A 301 3.87 3.45 -16.00
CA ASP A 301 3.62 4.01 -14.66
C ASP A 301 2.47 3.28 -13.94
N GLU A 302 1.44 2.87 -14.68
CA GLU A 302 0.34 2.07 -14.14
C GLU A 302 0.77 0.63 -13.85
N SER A 303 1.55 0.04 -14.74
CA SER A 303 2.12 -1.31 -14.59
C SER A 303 2.99 -1.41 -13.34
N THR A 304 3.93 -0.49 -13.14
CA THR A 304 4.77 -0.45 -11.93
C THR A 304 3.93 -0.30 -10.65
N THR A 305 2.89 0.54 -10.70
CA THR A 305 2.00 0.80 -9.56
C THR A 305 1.23 -0.43 -9.12
N ILE A 306 0.77 -1.28 -10.06
CA ILE A 306 -0.02 -2.48 -9.73
C ILE A 306 0.84 -3.73 -9.49
N LEU A 307 1.93 -3.91 -10.24
CA LEU A 307 2.79 -5.09 -10.14
C LEU A 307 3.38 -5.23 -8.74
N ILE A 308 3.90 -4.14 -8.17
CA ILE A 308 4.58 -4.16 -6.87
C ILE A 308 3.64 -4.70 -5.76
N PRO A 309 2.44 -4.12 -5.52
CA PRO A 309 1.48 -4.68 -4.57
C PRO A 309 1.00 -6.10 -4.90
N ALA A 310 0.85 -6.45 -6.18
CA ALA A 310 0.40 -7.80 -6.57
C ALA A 310 1.43 -8.87 -6.17
N TYR A 311 2.71 -8.61 -6.45
CA TYR A 311 3.80 -9.46 -5.96
C TYR A 311 3.85 -9.51 -4.43
N ASP A 312 3.65 -8.38 -3.75
CA ASP A 312 3.67 -8.34 -2.28
C ASP A 312 2.57 -9.18 -1.64
N VAL A 313 1.37 -9.19 -2.24
CA VAL A 313 0.27 -10.07 -1.84
C VAL A 313 0.65 -11.53 -2.03
N LEU A 314 1.16 -11.90 -3.21
CA LEU A 314 1.52 -13.30 -3.51
C LEU A 314 2.69 -13.81 -2.68
N ILE A 315 3.72 -12.98 -2.47
CA ILE A 315 4.85 -13.29 -1.59
C ILE A 315 4.37 -13.45 -0.16
N LYS A 316 3.53 -12.54 0.36
CA LYS A 316 2.96 -12.67 1.71
C LYS A 316 2.13 -13.94 1.87
N LEU A 317 1.34 -14.29 0.86
CA LEU A 317 0.54 -15.51 0.85
C LEU A 317 1.43 -16.76 0.90
N ALA A 318 2.48 -16.81 0.08
CA ALA A 318 3.48 -17.87 0.12
C ALA A 318 4.19 -17.94 1.46
N GLN A 319 4.56 -16.79 2.01
CA GLN A 319 5.19 -16.70 3.33
C GLN A 319 4.29 -17.24 4.45
N SER A 320 2.98 -17.11 4.30
CA SER A 320 1.96 -17.56 5.26
C SER A 320 1.47 -18.99 4.99
N THR A 321 2.01 -19.65 3.96
CA THR A 321 1.68 -21.03 3.61
C THR A 321 2.72 -21.97 4.22
N GLY A 322 2.30 -22.83 5.14
CA GLY A 322 3.12 -23.84 5.79
C GLY A 322 4.40 -23.31 6.46
N ASP A 323 5.28 -24.25 6.81
CA ASP A 323 6.64 -23.98 7.24
C ASP A 323 7.57 -23.77 6.04
N THR A 324 8.85 -23.45 6.29
CA THR A 324 9.86 -23.28 5.23
C THR A 324 10.05 -24.54 4.36
N ASN A 325 9.70 -25.72 4.90
CA ASN A 325 9.76 -26.98 4.20
C ASN A 325 8.42 -27.41 3.56
N SER A 326 7.36 -26.60 3.60
CA SER A 326 6.10 -26.96 2.94
C SER A 326 6.27 -27.04 1.42
N ILE A 327 5.70 -28.08 0.81
CA ILE A 327 5.71 -28.26 -0.65
C ILE A 327 4.80 -27.22 -1.31
N GLU A 328 3.68 -26.90 -0.68
CA GLU A 328 2.70 -25.91 -1.13
C GLU A 328 3.31 -24.51 -1.16
N ARG A 329 4.04 -24.14 -0.08
CA ARG A 329 4.84 -22.91 -0.03
C ARG A 329 5.78 -22.81 -1.21
N ARG A 330 6.59 -23.86 -1.40
CA ARG A 330 7.58 -23.92 -2.48
C ARG A 330 6.91 -23.79 -3.84
N ARG A 331 5.81 -24.52 -4.08
CA ARG A 331 5.03 -24.45 -5.33
C ARG A 331 4.54 -23.05 -5.63
N LEU A 332 4.11 -22.30 -4.61
CA LEU A 332 3.62 -20.94 -4.80
C LEU A 332 4.77 -19.98 -5.18
N PHE A 333 5.92 -20.03 -4.51
CA PHE A 333 7.10 -19.24 -4.90
C PHE A 333 7.63 -19.62 -6.29
N ASP A 334 7.66 -20.91 -6.58
CA ASP A 334 7.98 -21.46 -7.89
C ASP A 334 7.08 -20.86 -8.99
N LYS A 335 5.79 -20.72 -8.70
CA LYS A 335 4.80 -20.12 -9.60
C LYS A 335 5.02 -18.61 -9.74
N ILE A 336 5.34 -17.91 -8.65
CA ILE A 336 5.68 -16.48 -8.68
C ILE A 336 6.90 -16.21 -9.58
N LEU A 337 7.93 -17.06 -9.53
CA LEU A 337 9.08 -16.93 -10.44
C LEU A 337 8.71 -17.23 -11.89
N ARG A 338 8.03 -18.34 -12.15
CA ARG A 338 7.74 -18.79 -13.53
C ARG A 338 6.68 -17.94 -14.22
N ASP A 339 5.52 -17.84 -13.61
CA ASP A 339 4.33 -17.21 -14.20
C ASP A 339 4.33 -15.68 -13.96
N GLY A 340 5.17 -15.21 -13.04
CA GLY A 340 5.35 -13.79 -12.73
C GLY A 340 6.67 -13.25 -13.27
N VAL A 341 7.77 -13.49 -12.55
CA VAL A 341 9.06 -12.81 -12.81
C VAL A 341 9.59 -13.09 -14.22
N PHE A 342 9.69 -14.36 -14.62
CA PHE A 342 10.23 -14.73 -15.93
C PHE A 342 9.30 -14.35 -17.06
N ALA A 343 7.99 -14.57 -16.91
CA ALA A 343 6.99 -14.14 -17.89
C ALA A 343 7.00 -12.61 -18.06
N GLY A 344 6.99 -11.86 -16.96
CA GLY A 344 7.07 -10.41 -16.95
C GLY A 344 8.35 -9.89 -17.61
N TYR A 345 9.50 -10.49 -17.29
CA TYR A 345 10.77 -10.12 -17.91
C TYR A 345 10.77 -10.41 -19.41
N PHE A 346 10.26 -11.57 -19.83
CA PHE A 346 10.19 -11.94 -21.24
C PHE A 346 9.36 -10.94 -22.07
N HIS A 347 8.28 -10.42 -21.50
CA HIS A 347 7.37 -9.50 -22.20
C HIS A 347 7.71 -8.01 -22.02
N ALA A 348 8.46 -7.64 -20.98
CA ALA A 348 8.74 -6.25 -20.63
C ALA A 348 10.23 -5.96 -20.37
N SER A 349 11.16 -6.76 -20.91
CA SER A 349 12.61 -6.57 -20.73
C SER A 349 13.13 -5.20 -21.22
N GLN A 350 12.41 -4.56 -22.13
CA GLN A 350 12.74 -3.24 -22.68
C GLN A 350 12.39 -2.09 -21.71
N HIS A 351 11.62 -2.35 -20.66
CA HIS A 351 11.16 -1.35 -19.71
C HIS A 351 11.97 -1.41 -18.42
N THR A 352 12.97 -0.54 -18.31
CA THR A 352 13.97 -0.54 -17.24
C THR A 352 13.36 -0.47 -15.84
N ARG A 353 12.27 0.29 -15.63
CA ARG A 353 11.59 0.37 -14.32
C ARG A 353 10.86 -0.92 -13.97
N ILE A 354 10.28 -1.60 -14.96
CA ILE A 354 9.65 -2.90 -14.77
C ILE A 354 10.70 -3.94 -14.43
N VAL A 355 11.81 -4.00 -15.18
CA VAL A 355 12.92 -4.91 -14.91
C VAL A 355 13.46 -4.70 -13.48
N GLN A 356 13.65 -3.46 -13.05
CA GLN A 356 14.04 -3.14 -11.67
C GLN A 356 13.06 -3.72 -10.64
N ALA A 357 11.76 -3.49 -10.84
CA ALA A 357 10.72 -4.03 -9.94
C ALA A 357 10.74 -5.56 -9.90
N LEU A 358 10.88 -6.22 -11.06
CA LEU A 358 10.95 -7.68 -11.15
C LEU A 358 12.18 -8.24 -10.43
N LEU A 359 13.35 -7.58 -10.54
CA LEU A 359 14.58 -7.99 -9.84
C LEU A 359 14.45 -7.87 -8.32
N HIS A 360 13.86 -6.79 -7.81
CA HIS A 360 13.56 -6.66 -6.38
C HIS A 360 12.64 -7.78 -5.89
N LYS A 361 11.57 -8.09 -6.64
CA LYS A 361 10.65 -9.17 -6.27
C LYS A 361 11.30 -10.55 -6.42
N ALA A 362 12.13 -10.77 -7.43
CA ALA A 362 12.92 -11.99 -7.61
C ALA A 362 13.84 -12.22 -6.40
N THR A 363 14.56 -11.19 -5.96
CA THR A 363 15.43 -11.25 -4.77
C THR A 363 14.64 -11.69 -3.53
N ALA A 364 13.48 -11.10 -3.27
CA ALA A 364 12.63 -11.47 -2.14
C ALA A 364 12.15 -12.94 -2.23
N VAL A 365 11.81 -13.42 -3.43
CA VAL A 365 11.40 -14.80 -3.66
C VAL A 365 12.56 -15.78 -3.50
N ILE A 366 13.74 -15.47 -4.04
CA ILE A 366 14.96 -16.29 -3.91
C ILE A 366 15.33 -16.48 -2.43
N ASN A 367 15.37 -15.39 -1.67
CA ASN A 367 15.66 -15.45 -0.24
C ASN A 367 14.60 -16.24 0.54
N SER A 368 13.34 -16.23 0.08
CA SER A 368 12.26 -17.01 0.69
C SER A 368 12.27 -18.50 0.30
N LEU A 369 12.80 -18.83 -0.87
CA LEU A 369 12.99 -20.20 -1.37
C LEU A 369 14.23 -20.87 -0.77
N GLY A 370 15.26 -20.11 -0.44
CA GLY A 370 16.52 -20.68 0.05
C GLY A 370 17.16 -21.60 -0.98
N ILE A 371 17.64 -22.77 -0.53
CA ILE A 371 18.31 -23.78 -1.37
C ILE A 371 17.45 -24.28 -2.55
N TYR A 372 16.13 -24.17 -2.46
CA TYR A 372 15.23 -24.58 -3.55
C TYR A 372 15.33 -23.65 -4.78
N THR A 373 15.99 -22.50 -4.65
CA THR A 373 16.34 -21.61 -5.78
C THR A 373 17.16 -22.32 -6.86
N ILE A 374 17.92 -23.37 -6.51
CA ILE A 374 18.76 -24.13 -7.46
C ILE A 374 17.96 -24.59 -8.69
N LYS A 375 16.67 -24.92 -8.55
CA LYS A 375 15.79 -25.31 -9.66
C LYS A 375 15.68 -24.24 -10.75
N HIS A 376 15.79 -22.97 -10.38
CA HIS A 376 15.65 -21.82 -11.26
C HIS A 376 16.99 -21.14 -11.55
N LEU A 377 18.11 -21.76 -11.18
CA LEU A 377 19.44 -21.17 -11.28
C LEU A 377 19.76 -20.68 -12.70
N THR A 378 19.57 -21.53 -13.71
CA THR A 378 19.89 -21.19 -15.10
C THR A 378 19.04 -20.01 -15.61
N PRO A 379 17.70 -20.03 -15.54
CA PRO A 379 16.88 -18.87 -15.91
C PRO A 379 17.24 -17.58 -15.15
N LEU A 380 17.51 -17.67 -13.85
CA LEU A 380 17.91 -16.52 -13.03
C LEU A 380 19.24 -15.92 -13.48
N LEU A 381 20.25 -16.76 -13.70
CA LEU A 381 21.56 -16.31 -14.20
C LEU A 381 21.46 -15.72 -15.60
N SER A 382 20.65 -16.30 -16.49
CA SER A 382 20.42 -15.74 -17.82
C SER A 382 19.79 -14.35 -17.76
N MET A 383 18.73 -14.18 -16.96
CA MET A 383 18.05 -12.89 -16.77
C MET A 383 19.00 -11.83 -16.19
N VAL A 384 19.72 -12.16 -15.12
CA VAL A 384 20.66 -11.22 -14.48
C VAL A 384 21.84 -10.91 -15.39
N SER A 385 22.36 -11.90 -16.13
CA SER A 385 23.43 -11.67 -17.11
C SER A 385 23.01 -10.64 -18.16
N LEU A 386 21.82 -10.78 -18.74
CA LEU A 386 21.34 -9.86 -19.79
C LEU A 386 21.26 -8.41 -19.30
N VAL A 387 20.88 -8.20 -18.04
CA VAL A 387 20.81 -6.86 -17.43
C VAL A 387 22.19 -6.32 -17.08
N MET A 388 23.04 -7.13 -16.43
CA MET A 388 24.32 -6.66 -15.90
C MET A 388 25.41 -6.48 -16.97
N THR A 389 25.32 -7.22 -18.09
CA THR A 389 26.33 -7.13 -19.16
C THR A 389 25.90 -6.27 -20.34
N ASP A 390 24.76 -5.58 -20.26
CA ASP A 390 24.36 -4.58 -21.26
C ASP A 390 25.31 -3.37 -21.20
N PRO A 391 25.99 -3.01 -22.32
CA PRO A 391 26.89 -1.86 -22.37
C PRO A 391 26.26 -0.55 -21.90
N PHE A 392 24.95 -0.38 -22.08
CA PHE A 392 24.25 0.86 -21.75
C PHE A 392 23.59 0.87 -20.37
N ALA A 393 23.71 -0.23 -19.61
CA ALA A 393 23.02 -0.39 -18.33
C ALA A 393 23.44 0.64 -17.27
N VAL A 394 24.65 1.20 -17.39
CA VAL A 394 25.16 2.24 -16.48
C VAL A 394 24.33 3.52 -16.56
N SER A 395 23.58 3.74 -17.64
CA SER A 395 22.61 4.85 -17.77
C SER A 395 21.45 4.76 -16.77
N TYR A 396 21.21 3.58 -16.18
CA TYR A 396 20.18 3.37 -15.15
C TYR A 396 20.75 2.58 -13.96
N PRO A 397 21.57 3.22 -13.11
CA PRO A 397 22.21 2.57 -11.96
C PRO A 397 21.26 1.84 -11.00
N PRO A 398 20.03 2.32 -10.69
CA PRO A 398 19.11 1.61 -9.80
C PRO A 398 18.77 0.19 -10.26
N THR A 399 18.67 -0.05 -11.56
CA THR A 399 18.39 -1.38 -12.11
C THR A 399 19.60 -2.31 -11.98
N LEU A 400 20.82 -1.78 -12.18
CA LEU A 400 22.04 -2.55 -11.97
C LEU A 400 22.27 -2.89 -10.49
N ILE A 401 21.93 -1.99 -9.57
CA ILE A 401 21.94 -2.27 -8.13
C ILE A 401 20.98 -3.42 -7.82
N ALA A 402 19.74 -3.35 -8.31
CA ALA A 402 18.76 -4.42 -8.15
C ALA A 402 19.25 -5.77 -8.73
N ALA A 403 19.90 -5.74 -9.89
CA ALA A 403 20.46 -6.93 -10.53
C ALA A 403 21.63 -7.52 -9.73
N THR A 404 22.48 -6.67 -9.17
CA THR A 404 23.62 -7.05 -8.33
C THR A 404 23.14 -7.67 -7.01
N GLN A 405 22.14 -7.08 -6.37
CA GLN A 405 21.50 -7.65 -5.18
C GLN A 405 20.84 -9.00 -5.48
N THR A 406 20.22 -9.13 -6.67
CA THR A 406 19.67 -10.41 -7.14
C THR A 406 20.79 -11.44 -7.35
N MET A 407 21.92 -11.05 -7.95
CA MET A 407 23.10 -11.92 -8.11
C MET A 407 23.64 -12.40 -6.76
N SER A 408 23.78 -11.50 -5.79
CA SER A 408 24.19 -11.83 -4.42
C SER A 408 23.24 -12.85 -3.77
N ALA A 409 21.93 -12.65 -3.93
CA ALA A 409 20.92 -13.60 -3.44
C ALA A 409 21.02 -14.96 -4.16
N ILE A 410 21.26 -15.00 -5.47
CA ILE A 410 21.47 -16.25 -6.23
C ILE A 410 22.69 -17.00 -5.68
N ILE A 411 23.83 -16.31 -5.52
CA ILE A 411 25.07 -16.91 -5.01
C ILE A 411 24.85 -17.47 -3.61
N THR A 412 24.27 -16.68 -2.71
CA THR A 412 24.06 -17.08 -1.31
C THR A 412 23.13 -18.28 -1.18
N ASN A 413 22.05 -18.33 -1.96
CA ASN A 413 21.03 -19.38 -1.84
C ASN A 413 21.34 -20.62 -2.71
N SER A 414 22.19 -20.50 -3.72
CA SER A 414 22.54 -21.59 -4.66
C SER A 414 24.03 -21.93 -4.64
N TRP A 415 24.77 -21.53 -3.59
CA TRP A 415 26.22 -21.70 -3.49
C TRP A 415 26.73 -23.12 -3.79
N PRO A 416 26.04 -24.24 -3.41
CA PRO A 416 26.57 -25.57 -3.68
C PRO A 416 26.69 -25.85 -5.19
N ARG A 417 25.75 -25.33 -5.98
CA ARG A 417 25.72 -25.50 -7.43
C ARG A 417 26.56 -24.44 -8.14
N ILE A 418 26.64 -23.22 -7.59
CA ILE A 418 27.52 -22.16 -8.12
C ILE A 418 29.00 -22.55 -8.07
N ARG A 419 29.41 -23.40 -7.11
CA ARG A 419 30.80 -23.90 -7.01
C ARG A 419 31.26 -24.72 -8.22
N GLU A 420 30.33 -25.17 -9.07
CA GLU A 420 30.70 -25.87 -10.30
C GLU A 420 31.36 -24.92 -11.28
N THR A 421 32.39 -25.43 -11.98
CA THR A 421 33.28 -24.61 -12.81
C THR A 421 32.52 -23.74 -13.82
N GLU A 422 31.52 -24.29 -14.51
CA GLU A 422 30.74 -23.57 -15.52
C GLU A 422 29.96 -22.38 -14.92
N HIS A 423 29.22 -22.62 -13.83
CA HIS A 423 28.43 -21.58 -13.18
C HIS A 423 29.33 -20.52 -12.53
N MET A 424 30.41 -20.96 -11.86
CA MET A 424 31.38 -20.06 -11.23
C MET A 424 32.04 -19.13 -12.26
N GLU A 425 32.52 -19.69 -13.38
CA GLU A 425 33.12 -18.89 -14.46
C GLU A 425 32.11 -17.92 -15.08
N ASN A 426 30.85 -18.34 -15.26
CA ASN A 426 29.83 -17.46 -15.80
C ASN A 426 29.50 -16.29 -14.85
N VAL A 427 29.36 -16.53 -13.54
CA VAL A 427 29.11 -15.45 -12.56
C VAL A 427 30.29 -14.47 -12.53
N ILE A 428 31.53 -14.98 -12.55
CA ILE A 428 32.73 -14.13 -12.63
C ILE A 428 32.70 -13.27 -13.88
N ARG A 429 32.40 -13.86 -15.04
CA ARG A 429 32.31 -13.12 -16.31
C ARG A 429 31.27 -11.99 -16.22
N ILE A 430 30.09 -12.27 -15.66
CA ILE A 430 29.01 -11.27 -15.50
C ILE A 430 29.46 -10.11 -14.61
N LEU A 431 30.02 -10.41 -13.44
CA LEU A 431 30.50 -9.39 -12.49
C LEU A 431 31.64 -8.57 -13.08
N SER A 432 32.61 -9.21 -13.75
CA SER A 432 33.73 -8.54 -14.39
C SER A 432 33.28 -7.59 -15.50
N LEU A 433 32.39 -8.03 -16.40
CA LEU A 433 31.90 -7.18 -17.48
C LEU A 433 31.11 -5.98 -16.94
N CYS A 434 30.22 -6.20 -15.96
CA CYS A 434 29.47 -5.13 -15.33
C CYS A 434 30.41 -4.08 -14.68
N TRP A 435 31.42 -4.56 -13.96
CA TRP A 435 32.43 -3.69 -13.34
C TRP A 435 33.25 -2.90 -14.34
N LEU A 436 33.65 -3.51 -15.47
CA LEU A 436 34.39 -2.81 -16.52
C LEU A 436 33.55 -1.68 -17.12
N ASN A 437 32.29 -1.94 -17.46
CA ASN A 437 31.36 -0.92 -17.97
C ASN A 437 31.19 0.23 -16.96
N VAL A 438 30.99 -0.07 -15.67
CA VAL A 438 30.86 0.94 -14.61
C VAL A 438 32.15 1.75 -14.45
N SER A 439 33.29 1.07 -14.51
CA SER A 439 34.59 1.74 -14.36
C SER A 439 34.87 2.66 -15.56
N GLU A 440 34.53 2.25 -16.79
CA GLU A 440 34.65 3.09 -17.99
C GLU A 440 33.84 4.37 -17.84
N GLU A 441 32.60 4.27 -17.35
CA GLU A 441 31.77 5.45 -17.09
C GLU A 441 32.38 6.38 -16.03
N ILE A 442 32.93 5.82 -14.94
CA ILE A 442 33.60 6.61 -13.89
C ILE A 442 34.80 7.38 -14.46
N GLU A 443 35.56 6.76 -15.37
CA GLU A 443 36.72 7.40 -16.02
C GLU A 443 36.27 8.49 -17.02
N HIS A 444 35.18 8.27 -17.76
CA HIS A 444 34.63 9.24 -18.70
C HIS A 444 33.93 10.43 -18.03
N GLU A 445 33.24 10.20 -16.90
CA GLU A 445 32.46 11.22 -16.17
C GLU A 445 33.09 11.64 -14.84
N ALA A 446 34.43 11.67 -14.75
CA ALA A 446 35.21 11.93 -13.52
C ALA A 446 34.87 13.22 -12.73
N SER A 447 34.00 14.10 -13.25
CA SER A 447 33.51 15.32 -12.59
C SER A 447 32.07 15.23 -12.07
N ARG A 448 31.33 14.15 -12.35
CA ARG A 448 29.91 13.96 -11.98
C ARG A 448 29.60 12.54 -11.51
N THR A 449 30.46 11.92 -10.71
CA THR A 449 30.15 10.60 -10.12
C THR A 449 28.88 10.70 -9.26
N SER A 450 27.79 10.09 -9.73
CA SER A 450 26.53 10.07 -9.00
C SER A 450 26.66 9.20 -7.74
N ALA A 451 25.89 9.53 -6.69
CA ALA A 451 25.83 8.70 -5.47
C ALA A 451 25.43 7.25 -5.79
N ASP A 452 24.63 7.06 -6.83
CA ASP A 452 24.16 5.76 -7.27
C ASP A 452 25.27 4.89 -7.88
N ILE A 453 26.20 5.48 -8.65
CA ILE A 453 27.35 4.74 -9.22
C ILE A 453 28.30 4.27 -8.11
N ASN A 454 28.50 5.09 -7.07
CA ASN A 454 29.27 4.69 -5.89
C ASN A 454 28.60 3.52 -5.14
N THR A 455 27.28 3.60 -4.96
CA THR A 455 26.49 2.53 -4.34
C THR A 455 26.57 1.24 -5.15
N LEU A 456 26.45 1.33 -6.47
CA LEU A 456 26.61 0.20 -7.38
C LEU A 456 28.00 -0.44 -7.27
N SER A 457 29.06 0.37 -7.23
CA SER A 457 30.43 -0.12 -7.08
C SER A 457 30.63 -0.87 -5.76
N GLN A 458 30.05 -0.36 -4.67
CA GLN A 458 30.08 -1.03 -3.36
C GLN A 458 29.32 -2.37 -3.38
N GLU A 459 28.14 -2.41 -3.99
CA GLU A 459 27.33 -3.63 -4.11
C GLU A 459 28.01 -4.69 -5.00
N LEU A 460 28.68 -4.27 -6.09
CA LEU A 460 29.46 -5.16 -6.94
C LEU A 460 30.66 -5.75 -6.17
N ALA A 461 31.39 -4.91 -5.44
CA ALA A 461 32.51 -5.36 -4.61
C ALA A 461 32.05 -6.34 -3.52
N HIS A 462 30.93 -6.05 -2.85
CA HIS A 462 30.34 -6.94 -1.86
C HIS A 462 29.90 -8.28 -2.48
N THR A 463 29.26 -8.27 -3.64
CA THR A 463 28.85 -9.49 -4.35
C THR A 463 30.05 -10.33 -4.79
N ALA A 464 31.13 -9.67 -5.25
CA ALA A 464 32.38 -10.34 -5.58
C ALA A 464 33.04 -10.99 -4.35
N GLN A 465 32.99 -10.34 -3.17
CA GLN A 465 33.49 -10.91 -1.91
C GLN A 465 32.70 -12.16 -1.49
N ILE A 466 31.36 -12.13 -1.60
CA ILE A 466 30.51 -13.30 -1.34
C ILE A 466 30.91 -14.46 -2.26
N LEU A 467 31.16 -14.18 -3.54
CA LEU A 467 31.61 -15.19 -4.49
C LEU A 467 33.01 -15.73 -4.14
N GLN A 468 33.95 -14.87 -3.78
CA GLN A 468 35.30 -15.25 -3.36
C GLN A 468 35.30 -16.16 -2.13
N ALA A 469 34.38 -15.95 -1.19
CA ALA A 469 34.24 -16.80 -0.01
C ALA A 469 33.97 -18.28 -0.36
N LEU A 470 33.47 -18.58 -1.58
CA LEU A 470 33.23 -19.96 -2.01
C LEU A 470 34.51 -20.78 -2.23
N TRP A 471 35.64 -20.13 -2.53
CA TRP A 471 36.95 -20.77 -2.73
C TRP A 471 38.04 -20.22 -1.80
N GLY A 472 37.75 -19.25 -0.93
CA GLY A 472 38.72 -18.66 -0.01
C GLY A 472 39.41 -19.67 0.91
N HIS A 473 38.76 -20.79 1.23
CA HIS A 473 39.33 -21.87 2.04
C HIS A 473 40.15 -22.91 1.25
N ASP A 474 40.07 -22.90 -0.09
CA ASP A 474 40.72 -23.89 -0.94
C ASP A 474 41.17 -23.27 -2.27
N ALA A 475 42.43 -22.80 -2.29
CA ALA A 475 43.02 -22.14 -3.45
C ALA A 475 43.07 -23.04 -4.71
N SER A 476 42.98 -24.36 -4.57
CA SER A 476 42.90 -25.29 -5.71
C SER A 476 41.59 -25.19 -6.48
N LYS A 477 40.53 -24.67 -5.83
CA LYS A 477 39.21 -24.43 -6.44
C LYS A 477 39.10 -23.03 -7.07
N ARG A 478 40.18 -22.26 -7.09
CA ARG A 478 40.19 -20.95 -7.75
C ARG A 478 40.00 -21.15 -9.26
N PRO A 479 39.05 -20.43 -9.89
CA PRO A 479 38.84 -20.53 -11.33
C PRO A 479 40.09 -20.10 -12.12
N ALA A 480 40.58 -20.97 -13.00
CA ALA A 480 41.79 -20.74 -13.79
C ALA A 480 41.67 -19.49 -14.67
N LYS A 481 40.51 -19.30 -15.33
CA LYS A 481 40.23 -18.16 -16.20
C LYS A 481 40.26 -16.81 -15.47
N LEU A 482 39.94 -16.77 -14.18
CA LEU A 482 40.01 -15.51 -13.41
C LEU A 482 41.46 -15.03 -13.27
N SER A 483 42.42 -15.95 -13.14
CA SER A 483 43.84 -15.59 -13.04
C SER A 483 44.40 -15.04 -14.35
N GLU A 484 43.90 -15.54 -15.48
CA GLU A 484 44.23 -15.04 -16.82
C GLU A 484 43.58 -13.69 -17.08
N ALA A 485 42.28 -13.54 -16.77
CA ALA A 485 41.55 -12.29 -16.90
C ALA A 485 42.17 -11.16 -16.06
N LEU A 486 42.62 -11.43 -14.83
CA LEU A 486 43.32 -10.45 -14.00
C LEU A 486 44.69 -10.02 -14.55
N LYS A 487 45.33 -10.84 -15.39
CA LYS A 487 46.58 -10.46 -16.09
C LYS A 487 46.29 -9.58 -17.30
N GLN A 488 45.20 -9.86 -18.01
CA GLN A 488 44.79 -9.11 -19.19
C GLN A 488 44.18 -7.75 -18.81
N GLU A 489 43.35 -7.71 -17.76
CA GLU A 489 42.62 -6.52 -17.33
C GLU A 489 42.94 -6.16 -15.87
N PRO A 490 43.89 -5.23 -15.61
CA PRO A 490 44.31 -4.88 -14.25
C PRO A 490 43.21 -4.18 -13.45
N ARG A 491 42.21 -3.56 -14.12
CA ARG A 491 41.06 -2.91 -13.47
C ARG A 491 40.18 -3.89 -12.69
N LEU A 492 40.21 -5.19 -13.03
CA LEU A 492 39.50 -6.23 -12.29
C LEU A 492 40.15 -6.54 -10.93
N SER A 493 41.38 -6.06 -10.68
CA SER A 493 42.07 -6.28 -9.40
C SER A 493 41.46 -5.51 -8.23
N THR A 494 40.68 -4.45 -8.50
CA THR A 494 39.93 -3.73 -7.47
C THR A 494 38.66 -4.49 -7.06
N LEU A 495 38.00 -5.15 -8.02
CA LEU A 495 36.82 -5.98 -7.78
C LEU A 495 37.18 -7.33 -7.14
N PHE A 496 38.18 -8.00 -7.69
CA PHE A 496 38.73 -9.24 -7.16
C PHE A 496 40.14 -8.96 -6.65
N PRO A 497 40.30 -8.36 -5.45
CA PRO A 497 41.62 -8.19 -4.88
C PRO A 497 42.31 -9.54 -4.87
N LYS A 498 43.57 -9.55 -5.33
CA LYS A 498 44.45 -10.68 -5.06
C LYS A 498 44.38 -10.84 -3.54
N MET A 499 43.72 -11.91 -3.07
CA MET A 499 43.91 -12.30 -1.68
C MET A 499 45.41 -12.51 -1.54
N LEU A 500 46.04 -11.53 -0.88
CA LEU A 500 47.48 -11.45 -0.69
C LEU A 500 47.86 -12.61 0.23
N ALA A 501 48.90 -13.34 -0.21
CA ALA A 501 49.59 -14.44 0.44
C ALA A 501 48.92 -15.81 0.39
#